data_AF-A0A954YZW3-F1
#
_entry.id   AF-A0A954YZW3-F1
#
_cell.length_a   1.000
_cell.length_b   1.000
_cell.length_c   1.000
_cell.angle_alpha   90.00
_cell.angle_beta   90.00
_cell.angle_gamma   90.00
#
_symmetry.space_group_name_H-M   'P 1'
#
loop_
_entity.id
_entity.type
_entity.pdbx_description
1 polymer ?
#
loop_
_entity_poly.entity_id
_entity_poly.type
_entity_poly.pdbx_seq_one_letter_code
_entity_poly.pdbx_strand_id
1 'polypeptide(L)'
;MALTANRELNRYVDQELRSFGVAASEHIFKGALVGVDRSSGFVRPLAAGDTFAGVAYEEIDNSAGQDGDLSIRLYTQGDFILTVNGATQNLVGAPVYAGDDDATSVTPTGAQTTAGVLIAVVGSNLGIVRIGPLATSAIERVIQAPIAGSTSGATTHTLMTTQHAIRVVSAQTLYLTPPDQGTLDVGFSVADPDDVVDNFNLATLAANGVQSLTLAARDVPAGVSLLARVGQASASAGVGGVVSIRYIELP
;
A
#
# COMPACT_ATOMS: atom_id res chain seq x y z
N MET A 1 -18.13 21.97 2.77
CA MET A 1 -18.18 23.44 2.51
C MET A 1 -17.80 23.68 1.07
N ALA A 2 -18.59 24.46 0.33
CA ALA A 2 -18.24 24.86 -1.04
C ALA A 2 -17.28 26.06 -1.01
N LEU A 3 -16.42 26.17 -2.02
CA LEU A 3 -15.57 27.34 -2.20
C LEU A 3 -16.47 28.55 -2.50
N THR A 4 -16.39 29.60 -1.69
CA THR A 4 -17.23 30.82 -1.85
C THR A 4 -16.45 32.00 -2.46
N ALA A 5 -15.15 31.84 -2.69
CA ALA A 5 -14.30 32.81 -3.36
C ALA A 5 -13.09 32.10 -4.00
N ASN A 6 -12.40 32.80 -4.91
CA ASN A 6 -11.15 32.32 -5.49
C ASN A 6 -10.11 32.11 -4.39
N ARG A 7 -9.29 31.06 -4.55
CA ARG A 7 -8.16 30.76 -3.67
C ARG A 7 -6.92 30.57 -4.52
N GLU A 8 -5.88 31.34 -4.21
CA GLU A 8 -4.56 31.14 -4.78
C GLU A 8 -3.92 29.88 -4.16
N LEU A 9 -3.26 29.08 -4.99
CA LEU A 9 -2.56 27.86 -4.58
C LEU A 9 -1.11 27.92 -5.05
N ASN A 10 -0.20 27.62 -4.14
CA ASN A 10 1.19 27.40 -4.49
C ASN A 10 1.29 26.09 -5.28
N ARG A 11 1.93 26.13 -6.46
CA ARG A 11 2.22 24.95 -7.27
C ARG A 11 3.70 24.87 -7.54
N TYR A 12 4.20 23.64 -7.58
CA TYR A 12 5.54 23.38 -8.10
C TYR A 12 5.48 23.31 -9.62
N VAL A 13 6.23 24.17 -10.30
CA VAL A 13 6.22 24.28 -11.77
C VAL A 13 6.97 23.11 -12.42
N ASP A 14 8.04 22.66 -11.77
CA ASP A 14 8.82 21.49 -12.16
C ASP A 14 8.63 20.35 -11.15
N GLN A 15 8.78 19.11 -11.60
CA GLN A 15 8.67 17.87 -10.81
C GLN A 15 10.01 17.16 -10.63
N GLU A 16 11.13 17.77 -11.03
CA GLU A 16 12.46 17.16 -10.92
C GLU A 16 12.91 17.08 -9.47
N LEU A 17 12.93 18.21 -8.76
CA LEU A 17 13.43 18.28 -7.39
C LEU A 17 12.32 18.55 -6.37
N ARG A 18 12.37 17.78 -5.27
CA ARG A 18 11.46 17.90 -4.12
C ARG A 18 12.25 17.84 -2.82
N SER A 19 11.88 18.69 -1.87
CA SER A 19 12.48 18.72 -0.54
C SER A 19 11.63 17.93 0.45
N PHE A 20 12.27 17.06 1.21
CA PHE A 20 11.65 16.23 2.24
C PHE A 20 12.43 16.34 3.55
N GLY A 21 11.75 16.24 4.69
CA GLY A 21 12.40 16.19 6.00
C GLY A 21 13.07 14.85 6.23
N VAL A 22 14.30 14.87 6.73
CA VAL A 22 15.12 13.68 7.00
C VAL A 22 14.75 13.12 8.38
N ALA A 23 14.68 11.80 8.51
CA ALA A 23 14.44 11.13 9.78
C ALA A 23 15.59 11.34 10.76
N ALA A 24 15.31 11.21 12.05
CA ALA A 24 16.29 11.32 13.13
C ALA A 24 17.38 10.27 12.98
N SER A 25 18.62 10.62 13.33
CA SER A 25 19.76 9.69 13.37
C SER A 25 20.12 9.05 12.02
N GLU A 26 19.77 9.69 10.89
CA GLU A 26 20.05 9.18 9.54
C GLU A 26 21.09 10.01 8.80
N HIS A 27 21.91 9.36 7.96
CA HIS A 27 22.86 9.98 7.03
C HIS A 27 22.59 9.49 5.62
N ILE A 28 22.19 10.42 4.72
CA ILE A 28 21.87 10.10 3.34
C ILE A 28 22.98 10.62 2.43
N PHE A 29 23.63 9.71 1.71
CA PHE A 29 24.65 10.05 0.72
C PHE A 29 24.03 10.50 -0.60
N LYS A 30 24.75 11.35 -1.33
CA LYS A 30 24.37 11.76 -2.68
C LYS A 30 24.30 10.54 -3.61
N GLY A 31 23.22 10.42 -4.37
CA GLY A 31 22.98 9.32 -5.30
C GLY A 31 22.34 8.07 -4.67
N ALA A 32 22.19 8.03 -3.35
CA ALA A 32 21.49 6.95 -2.66
C ALA A 32 20.00 6.90 -3.07
N LEU A 33 19.45 5.69 -3.08
CA LEU A 33 18.00 5.48 -3.14
C LEU A 33 17.41 5.84 -1.78
N VAL A 34 16.37 6.66 -1.79
CA VAL A 34 15.77 7.19 -0.57
C VAL A 34 14.37 6.64 -0.40
N GLY A 35 14.07 6.18 0.81
CA GLY A 35 12.77 5.68 1.22
C GLY A 35 12.05 6.65 2.15
N VAL A 36 10.71 6.68 2.10
CA VAL A 36 9.88 7.26 3.15
C VAL A 36 9.60 6.16 4.17
N ASP A 37 10.08 6.35 5.39
CA ASP A 37 9.72 5.47 6.50
C ASP A 37 8.23 5.58 6.78
N ARG A 38 7.56 4.43 6.80
CA ARG A 38 6.11 4.38 6.99
C ARG A 38 5.68 4.84 8.38
N SER A 39 6.51 4.62 9.39
CA SER A 39 6.13 4.90 10.78
C SER A 39 6.20 6.38 11.12
N SER A 40 7.25 7.05 10.62
CA SER A 40 7.53 8.46 10.92
C SER A 40 7.08 9.42 9.80
N GLY A 41 7.04 8.95 8.55
CA GLY A 41 6.73 9.78 7.37
C GLY A 41 7.90 10.63 6.88
N PHE A 42 9.09 10.47 7.47
CA PHE A 42 10.32 11.17 7.07
C PHE A 42 11.17 10.30 6.13
N VAL A 43 12.08 10.95 5.41
CA VAL A 43 12.96 10.25 4.48
C VAL A 43 14.22 9.72 5.15
N ARG A 44 14.66 8.54 4.73
CA ARG A 44 15.86 7.84 5.20
C ARG A 44 16.54 7.08 4.04
N PRO A 45 17.78 6.58 4.20
CA PRO A 45 18.33 5.61 3.26
C PRO A 45 17.34 4.46 3.08
N LEU A 46 17.05 4.08 1.83
CA LEU A 46 15.97 3.14 1.55
C LEU A 46 16.21 1.81 2.27
N ALA A 47 15.19 1.33 2.99
CA ALA A 47 15.13 -0.02 3.52
C ALA A 47 13.91 -0.77 2.97
N ALA A 48 13.95 -2.11 3.02
CA ALA A 48 12.81 -2.94 2.64
C ALA A 48 11.56 -2.58 3.48
N GLY A 49 10.42 -2.42 2.80
CA GLY A 49 9.17 -1.91 3.39
C GLY A 49 8.98 -0.39 3.31
N ASP A 50 9.96 0.37 2.80
CA ASP A 50 9.83 1.82 2.63
C ASP A 50 9.18 2.20 1.30
N THR A 51 8.53 3.36 1.27
CA THR A 51 8.07 3.93 -0.01
C THR A 51 9.24 4.53 -0.74
N PHE A 52 9.56 4.08 -1.96
CA PHE A 52 10.58 4.76 -2.74
C PHE A 52 10.21 6.23 -2.99
N ALA A 53 11.05 7.14 -2.49
CA ALA A 53 10.85 8.58 -2.51
C ALA A 53 11.59 9.25 -3.66
N GLY A 54 12.70 8.66 -4.12
CA GLY A 54 13.52 9.19 -5.20
C GLY A 54 15.01 8.92 -4.99
N VAL A 55 15.85 9.62 -5.75
CA VAL A 55 17.32 9.54 -5.68
C VAL A 55 17.87 10.81 -5.02
N ALA A 56 18.79 10.69 -4.08
CA ALA A 56 19.38 11.83 -3.37
C ALA A 56 20.17 12.76 -4.31
N TYR A 57 19.80 14.05 -4.34
CA TYR A 57 20.51 15.08 -5.12
C TYR A 57 21.80 15.52 -4.43
N GLU A 58 21.78 15.55 -3.10
CA GLU A 58 22.83 16.03 -2.21
C GLU A 58 23.02 15.07 -1.04
N GLU A 59 24.11 15.23 -0.31
CA GLU A 59 24.36 14.52 0.93
C GLU A 59 23.83 15.34 2.12
N ILE A 60 23.15 14.68 3.06
CA ILE A 60 22.68 15.30 4.31
C ILE A 60 22.91 14.33 5.47
N ASP A 61 23.55 14.83 6.53
CA ASP A 61 23.80 14.10 7.76
C ASP A 61 22.91 14.66 8.89
N ASN A 62 21.84 13.93 9.22
CA ASN A 62 20.95 14.19 10.36
C ASN A 62 21.22 13.23 11.53
N SER A 63 22.43 12.64 11.61
CA SER A 63 22.77 11.62 12.60
C SER A 63 22.66 12.09 14.06
N ALA A 64 22.72 13.40 14.30
CA ALA A 64 22.60 14.01 15.62
C ALA A 64 21.28 14.79 15.83
N GLY A 65 20.39 14.79 14.84
CA GLY A 65 19.15 15.56 14.85
C GLY A 65 17.90 14.70 15.13
N GLN A 66 16.79 15.39 15.32
CA GLN A 66 15.46 14.81 15.38
C GLN A 66 14.79 14.76 14.00
N ASP A 67 13.64 14.12 13.93
CA ASP A 67 12.82 14.01 12.74
C ASP A 67 12.50 15.40 12.16
N GLY A 68 12.96 15.67 10.93
CA GLY A 68 12.70 16.90 10.21
C GLY A 68 13.57 18.10 10.58
N ASP A 69 14.59 17.93 11.43
CA ASP A 69 15.56 19.01 11.73
C ASP A 69 16.33 19.46 10.47
N LEU A 70 16.64 18.51 9.59
CA LEU A 70 17.22 18.77 8.29
C LEU A 70 16.30 18.31 7.15
N SER A 71 16.49 18.90 5.98
CA SER A 71 15.77 18.53 4.76
C SER A 71 16.73 18.24 3.62
N ILE A 72 16.36 17.29 2.78
CA ILE A 72 17.14 16.85 1.62
C ILE A 72 16.34 17.04 0.35
N ARG A 73 17.02 17.38 -0.75
CA ARG A 73 16.43 17.40 -2.09
C ARG A 73 16.59 16.04 -2.77
N LEU A 74 15.51 15.53 -3.34
CA LEU A 74 15.46 14.27 -4.09
C LEU A 74 15.05 14.52 -5.54
N TYR A 75 15.61 13.73 -6.46
CA TYR A 75 15.08 13.57 -7.80
C TYR A 75 13.81 12.71 -7.76
N THR A 76 12.68 13.28 -8.20
CA THR A 76 11.38 12.58 -8.24
C THR A 76 10.94 12.14 -9.63
N GLN A 77 11.73 12.44 -10.67
CA GLN A 77 11.57 11.95 -12.04
C GLN A 77 12.94 11.88 -12.72
N GLY A 78 13.06 11.06 -13.77
CA GLY A 78 14.26 10.98 -14.60
C GLY A 78 14.72 9.55 -14.88
N ASP A 79 15.76 9.46 -15.70
CA ASP A 79 16.40 8.19 -16.09
C ASP A 79 17.81 8.15 -15.46
N PHE A 80 18.05 7.15 -14.62
CA PHE A 80 19.30 7.01 -13.85
C PHE A 80 19.97 5.68 -14.16
N ILE A 81 21.30 5.67 -14.26
CA ILE A 81 22.07 4.42 -14.36
C ILE A 81 22.23 3.87 -12.95
N LEU A 82 21.62 2.73 -12.67
CA LEU A 82 21.66 2.07 -11.37
C LEU A 82 22.21 0.65 -11.49
N THR A 83 22.72 0.12 -10.38
CA THR A 83 22.98 -1.31 -10.25
C THR A 83 21.64 -2.06 -10.21
N VAL A 84 21.42 -2.93 -11.19
CA VAL A 84 20.18 -3.71 -11.36
C VAL A 84 20.53 -5.20 -11.43
N ASN A 85 20.45 -5.89 -10.30
CA ASN A 85 20.72 -7.31 -10.18
C ASN A 85 19.74 -8.13 -11.04
N GLY A 86 20.29 -8.97 -11.90
CA GLY A 86 19.51 -9.80 -12.83
C GLY A 86 19.06 -9.08 -14.09
N ALA A 87 19.53 -7.85 -14.35
CA ALA A 87 19.21 -7.14 -15.58
C ALA A 87 19.73 -7.88 -16.80
N THR A 88 18.80 -8.26 -17.68
CA THR A 88 19.08 -8.90 -18.97
C THR A 88 18.28 -8.20 -20.06
N GLN A 89 18.77 -8.26 -21.31
CA GLN A 89 18.17 -7.52 -22.44
C GLN A 89 16.68 -7.86 -22.69
N ASN A 90 16.24 -9.07 -22.35
CA ASN A 90 14.85 -9.50 -22.48
C ASN A 90 13.92 -8.94 -21.38
N LEU A 91 14.47 -8.35 -20.32
CA LEU A 91 13.73 -7.75 -19.21
C LEU A 91 13.63 -6.23 -19.34
N VAL A 92 14.07 -5.64 -20.46
CA VAL A 92 13.78 -4.23 -20.75
C VAL A 92 12.27 -4.02 -20.76
N GLY A 93 11.80 -3.04 -19.99
CA GLY A 93 10.39 -2.77 -19.69
C GLY A 93 9.87 -3.43 -18.42
N ALA A 94 10.66 -4.28 -17.75
CA ALA A 94 10.27 -4.89 -16.48
C ALA A 94 10.33 -3.88 -15.31
N PRO A 95 9.49 -4.07 -14.28
CA PRO A 95 9.61 -3.31 -13.04
C PRO A 95 10.95 -3.61 -12.35
N VAL A 96 11.50 -2.58 -11.73
CA VAL A 96 12.74 -2.63 -10.95
C VAL A 96 12.38 -2.35 -9.49
N TYR A 97 12.93 -3.16 -8.59
CA TYR A 97 12.64 -3.16 -7.16
C TYR A 97 13.87 -2.79 -6.36
N ALA A 98 13.69 -2.06 -5.27
CA ALA A 98 14.73 -1.68 -4.33
C ALA A 98 14.41 -2.23 -2.94
N GLY A 99 15.43 -2.71 -2.23
CA GLY A 99 15.35 -3.12 -0.83
C GLY A 99 16.39 -2.48 0.07
N ASP A 100 17.35 -1.77 -0.52
CA ASP A 100 18.42 -1.03 0.10
C ASP A 100 18.69 0.26 -0.71
N ASP A 101 19.66 1.04 -0.28
CA ASP A 101 19.98 2.37 -0.80
C ASP A 101 20.98 2.38 -1.97
N ASP A 102 21.58 1.24 -2.33
CA ASP A 102 22.67 1.13 -3.31
C ASP A 102 22.31 0.29 -4.55
N ALA A 103 21.43 -0.70 -4.40
CA ALA A 103 21.14 -1.68 -5.43
C ALA A 103 19.65 -1.91 -5.66
N THR A 104 19.35 -2.32 -6.89
CA THR A 104 18.00 -2.71 -7.30
C THR A 104 18.01 -4.10 -7.95
N SER A 105 16.85 -4.71 -8.13
CA SER A 105 16.68 -6.01 -8.78
C SER A 105 15.47 -6.03 -9.72
N VAL A 106 15.48 -6.90 -10.71
CA VAL A 106 14.30 -7.20 -11.56
C VAL A 106 13.41 -8.30 -10.98
N THR A 107 13.92 -9.02 -9.98
CA THR A 107 13.20 -10.08 -9.27
C THR A 107 13.04 -9.65 -7.82
N PRO A 108 11.81 -9.31 -7.39
CA PRO A 108 11.59 -8.88 -6.02
C PRO A 108 11.74 -10.05 -5.05
N THR A 109 12.31 -9.80 -3.88
CA THR A 109 12.36 -10.73 -2.75
C THR A 109 11.93 -10.04 -1.48
N GLY A 110 10.98 -10.61 -0.75
CA GLY A 110 10.48 -10.01 0.50
C GLY A 110 9.73 -8.69 0.26
N ALA A 111 9.91 -7.71 1.16
CA ALA A 111 9.20 -6.43 1.15
C ALA A 111 9.90 -5.36 0.28
N GLN A 112 10.46 -5.73 -0.87
CA GLN A 112 11.09 -4.75 -1.77
C GLN A 112 10.05 -3.87 -2.45
N THR A 113 10.36 -2.57 -2.56
CA THR A 113 9.47 -1.57 -3.14
C THR A 113 9.80 -1.34 -4.61
N THR A 114 8.82 -0.94 -5.42
CA THR A 114 9.09 -0.61 -6.83
C THR A 114 9.80 0.75 -6.94
N ALA A 115 11.01 0.75 -7.48
CA ALA A 115 11.79 1.95 -7.73
C ALA A 115 11.47 2.60 -9.09
N GLY A 116 11.05 1.78 -10.06
CA GLY A 116 10.79 2.27 -11.42
C GLY A 116 10.71 1.17 -12.46
N VAL A 117 11.07 1.51 -13.70
CA VAL A 117 11.05 0.61 -14.86
C VAL A 117 12.42 0.59 -15.54
N LEU A 118 12.89 -0.60 -15.92
CA LEU A 118 14.13 -0.78 -16.68
C LEU A 118 13.94 -0.33 -18.13
N ILE A 119 14.68 0.69 -18.57
CA ILE A 119 14.59 1.25 -19.93
C ILE A 119 15.63 0.65 -20.88
N ALA A 120 16.83 0.37 -20.38
CA ALA A 120 17.89 -0.25 -21.17
C ALA A 120 18.90 -0.93 -20.25
N VAL A 121 19.58 -1.99 -20.73
CA VAL A 121 20.74 -2.58 -20.06
C VAL A 121 22.00 -2.00 -20.69
N VAL A 122 22.87 -1.44 -19.86
CA VAL A 122 24.12 -0.77 -20.28
C VAL A 122 25.37 -1.57 -19.90
N GLY A 123 25.22 -2.59 -19.04
CA GLY A 123 26.29 -3.48 -18.63
C GLY A 123 25.79 -4.64 -17.79
N SER A 124 26.71 -5.49 -17.32
CA SER A 124 26.38 -6.56 -16.39
C SER A 124 25.83 -5.98 -15.09
N ASN A 125 24.60 -6.35 -14.72
CA ASN A 125 23.88 -5.78 -13.58
C ASN A 125 23.81 -4.24 -13.59
N LEU A 126 23.80 -3.60 -14.75
CA LEU A 126 23.76 -2.14 -14.87
C LEU A 126 22.69 -1.74 -15.89
N GLY A 127 21.73 -0.93 -15.46
CA GLY A 127 20.58 -0.56 -16.26
C GLY A 127 20.23 0.92 -16.12
N ILE A 128 19.66 1.48 -17.19
CA ILE A 128 18.97 2.77 -17.14
C ILE A 128 17.58 2.50 -16.57
N VAL A 129 17.30 3.04 -15.38
CA VAL A 129 16.02 2.92 -14.69
C VAL A 129 15.32 4.27 -14.75
N ARG A 130 14.10 4.27 -15.29
CA ARG A 130 13.18 5.40 -15.15
C ARG A 130 12.53 5.32 -13.79
N ILE A 131 12.87 6.26 -12.91
CA ILE A 131 12.35 6.26 -11.54
C ILE A 131 10.86 6.60 -11.51
N GLY A 132 10.13 5.92 -10.63
CA GLY A 132 8.71 6.12 -10.40
C GLY A 132 8.40 6.18 -8.91
N PRO A 133 8.85 7.22 -8.20
CA PRO A 133 8.63 7.32 -6.76
C PRO A 133 7.15 7.41 -6.42
N LEU A 134 6.78 6.82 -5.27
CA LEU A 134 5.41 6.75 -4.75
C LEU A 134 4.38 6.06 -5.68
N ALA A 135 4.82 5.36 -6.74
CA ALA A 135 3.91 4.82 -7.76
C ALA A 135 2.97 3.73 -7.21
N THR A 136 3.46 2.84 -6.35
CA THR A 136 2.65 1.74 -5.77
C THR A 136 1.56 2.27 -4.83
N SER A 137 1.89 3.24 -3.98
CA SER A 137 0.95 3.89 -3.04
C SER A 137 -0.13 4.72 -3.72
N ALA A 138 0.01 5.03 -5.02
CA ALA A 138 -0.94 5.84 -5.79
C ALA A 138 -2.09 5.04 -6.39
N ILE A 139 -1.98 3.70 -6.47
CA ILE A 139 -2.95 2.86 -7.18
C ILE A 139 -3.92 2.22 -6.21
N GLU A 140 -5.16 2.68 -6.27
CA GLU A 140 -6.27 2.05 -5.59
C GLU A 140 -6.67 0.74 -6.27
N ARG A 141 -6.73 -0.33 -5.49
CA ARG A 141 -7.14 -1.67 -5.89
C ARG A 141 -8.43 -2.05 -5.21
N VAL A 142 -9.13 -3.02 -5.80
CA VAL A 142 -10.35 -3.60 -5.23
C VAL A 142 -10.21 -5.11 -5.22
N ILE A 143 -10.50 -5.71 -4.07
CA ILE A 143 -10.76 -7.14 -3.97
C ILE A 143 -12.25 -7.35 -3.74
N GLN A 144 -12.83 -8.29 -4.48
CA GLN A 144 -14.19 -8.77 -4.27
C GLN A 144 -14.13 -10.26 -4.00
N ALA A 145 -14.69 -10.67 -2.88
CA ALA A 145 -14.70 -12.07 -2.49
C ALA A 145 -16.11 -12.51 -2.11
N PRO A 146 -16.55 -13.69 -2.57
CA PRO A 146 -17.81 -14.25 -2.14
C PRO A 146 -17.75 -14.58 -0.64
N ILE A 147 -18.84 -14.29 0.05
CA ILE A 147 -19.06 -14.68 1.44
C ILE A 147 -20.41 -15.39 1.52
N ALA A 148 -20.48 -16.41 2.35
CA ALA A 148 -21.70 -17.16 2.58
C ALA A 148 -21.99 -17.17 4.08
N GLY A 149 -23.25 -17.01 4.48
CA GLY A 149 -23.67 -17.32 5.83
C GLY A 149 -23.97 -18.81 5.98
N SER A 150 -24.24 -19.24 7.21
CA SER A 150 -24.71 -20.59 7.50
C SER A 150 -25.62 -20.58 8.72
N THR A 151 -26.60 -21.49 8.73
CA THR A 151 -27.45 -21.73 9.92
C THR A 151 -26.82 -22.72 10.89
N SER A 152 -25.74 -23.41 10.50
CA SER A 152 -25.05 -24.41 11.32
C SER A 152 -23.88 -23.86 12.14
N GLY A 153 -23.54 -22.58 11.97
CA GLY A 153 -22.44 -21.92 12.67
C GLY A 153 -21.86 -20.75 11.87
N ALA A 154 -20.94 -20.00 12.47
CA ALA A 154 -20.21 -18.95 11.77
C ALA A 154 -19.28 -19.56 10.69
N THR A 155 -19.04 -18.82 9.62
CA THR A 155 -18.15 -19.22 8.53
C THR A 155 -17.06 -18.18 8.32
N THR A 156 -15.86 -18.62 7.94
CA THR A 156 -14.72 -17.73 7.67
C THR A 156 -14.25 -17.91 6.23
N HIS A 157 -14.05 -16.80 5.53
CA HIS A 157 -13.65 -16.75 4.12
C HIS A 157 -12.36 -15.96 3.98
N THR A 158 -11.38 -16.49 3.23
CA THR A 158 -10.15 -15.76 2.94
C THR A 158 -10.38 -14.79 1.79
N LEU A 159 -10.12 -13.50 2.02
CA LEU A 159 -10.28 -12.45 1.01
C LEU A 159 -9.00 -12.30 0.18
N MET A 160 -7.86 -12.21 0.87
CA MET A 160 -6.53 -12.13 0.27
C MET A 160 -5.46 -12.48 1.30
N THR A 161 -4.26 -12.81 0.83
CA THR A 161 -3.05 -12.80 1.66
C THR A 161 -2.19 -11.62 1.21
N THR A 162 -1.87 -10.74 2.16
CA THR A 162 -1.12 -9.52 1.91
C THR A 162 0.35 -9.85 1.69
N GLN A 163 0.93 -9.39 0.57
CA GLN A 163 2.38 -9.47 0.35
C GLN A 163 3.09 -8.22 0.87
N HIS A 164 2.44 -7.07 0.68
CA HIS A 164 2.79 -5.81 1.31
C HIS A 164 1.68 -5.39 2.28
N ALA A 165 2.01 -4.48 3.21
CA ALA A 165 0.98 -3.88 4.04
C ALA A 165 -0.05 -3.17 3.15
N ILE A 166 -1.32 -3.12 3.57
CA ILE A 166 -2.36 -2.40 2.82
C ILE A 166 -3.09 -1.40 3.70
N ARG A 167 -3.55 -0.30 3.11
CA ARG A 167 -4.48 0.61 3.76
C ARG A 167 -5.85 0.50 3.12
N VAL A 168 -6.83 0.10 3.92
CA VAL A 168 -8.23 0.00 3.53
C VAL A 168 -8.83 1.40 3.43
N VAL A 169 -9.31 1.72 2.23
CA VAL A 169 -9.93 3.00 1.90
C VAL A 169 -11.42 2.95 2.20
N SER A 170 -12.08 1.88 1.78
CA SER A 170 -13.50 1.60 2.06
C SER A 170 -13.78 0.11 1.99
N ALA A 171 -14.73 -0.35 2.78
CA ALA A 171 -15.30 -1.69 2.64
C ALA A 171 -16.81 -1.60 2.42
N GLN A 172 -17.33 -2.51 1.62
CA GLN A 172 -18.74 -2.61 1.30
C GLN A 172 -19.16 -4.07 1.29
N THR A 173 -20.44 -4.32 1.56
CA THR A 173 -21.03 -5.65 1.44
C THR A 173 -22.35 -5.59 0.69
N LEU A 174 -22.69 -6.68 0.02
CA LEU A 174 -23.93 -6.87 -0.71
C LEU A 174 -24.39 -8.31 -0.49
N TYR A 175 -25.69 -8.50 -0.30
CA TYR A 175 -26.34 -9.80 -0.41
C TYR A 175 -27.52 -9.70 -1.38
N LEU A 176 -27.68 -10.69 -2.27
CA LEU A 176 -28.88 -10.78 -3.10
C LEU A 176 -30.12 -10.98 -2.21
N THR A 177 -29.99 -11.87 -1.22
CA THR A 177 -30.95 -12.03 -0.12
C THR A 177 -30.18 -11.97 1.19
N PRO A 178 -30.47 -11.03 2.11
CA PRO A 178 -29.71 -10.90 3.33
C PRO A 178 -29.96 -12.08 4.29
N PRO A 179 -28.98 -12.41 5.15
CA PRO A 179 -29.21 -13.31 6.27
C PRO A 179 -30.27 -12.73 7.22
N ASP A 180 -30.99 -13.58 7.93
CA ASP A 180 -31.99 -13.13 8.90
C ASP A 180 -31.39 -12.60 10.20
N GLN A 181 -30.18 -13.05 10.54
CA GLN A 181 -29.34 -12.58 11.64
C GLN A 181 -27.86 -12.81 11.31
N GLY A 182 -26.97 -12.38 12.22
CA GLY A 182 -25.53 -12.56 12.11
C GLY A 182 -24.80 -11.26 11.86
N THR A 183 -23.50 -11.29 12.11
CA THR A 183 -22.59 -10.15 11.98
C THR A 183 -21.58 -10.41 10.88
N LEU A 184 -21.06 -9.35 10.27
CA LEU A 184 -19.91 -9.42 9.38
C LEU A 184 -18.73 -8.76 10.06
N ASP A 185 -17.71 -9.56 10.29
CA ASP A 185 -16.43 -9.13 10.84
C ASP A 185 -15.37 -9.31 9.73
N VAL A 186 -14.48 -8.34 9.59
CA VAL A 186 -13.35 -8.40 8.65
C VAL A 186 -12.09 -8.03 9.41
N GLY A 187 -11.04 -8.83 9.27
CA GLY A 187 -9.81 -8.65 10.03
C GLY A 187 -8.77 -9.70 9.67
N PHE A 188 -7.63 -9.65 10.35
CA PHE A 188 -6.49 -10.55 10.13
C PHE A 188 -6.17 -11.41 11.36
N SER A 189 -6.84 -11.15 12.48
CA SER A 189 -6.96 -12.04 13.62
C SER A 189 -7.57 -13.39 13.22
N VAL A 190 -6.87 -14.50 13.51
CA VAL A 190 -7.28 -15.85 13.12
C VAL A 190 -8.44 -16.42 13.95
N ALA A 191 -8.65 -15.92 15.16
CA ALA A 191 -9.70 -16.38 16.06
C ALA A 191 -10.98 -15.55 15.93
N ASP A 192 -10.82 -14.24 15.70
CA ASP A 192 -11.93 -13.30 15.55
C ASP A 192 -11.50 -12.14 14.65
N PRO A 193 -11.70 -12.22 13.34
CA PRO A 193 -11.22 -11.20 12.40
C PRO A 193 -12.10 -9.95 12.48
N ASP A 194 -11.87 -9.10 13.48
CA ASP A 194 -12.63 -7.87 13.81
C ASP A 194 -11.83 -6.57 13.57
N ASP A 195 -10.57 -6.69 13.18
CA ASP A 195 -9.63 -5.56 13.11
C ASP A 195 -10.06 -4.43 12.15
N VAL A 196 -10.69 -4.76 11.02
CA VAL A 196 -11.02 -3.83 9.92
C VAL A 196 -12.50 -3.44 9.94
N VAL A 197 -13.39 -4.42 10.08
CA VAL A 197 -14.83 -4.20 10.27
C VAL A 197 -15.24 -5.04 11.46
N ASP A 198 -15.88 -4.40 12.43
CA ASP A 198 -16.32 -5.05 13.66
C ASP A 198 -17.84 -5.05 13.73
N ASN A 199 -18.42 -6.24 13.88
CA ASN A 199 -19.78 -6.50 14.29
C ASN A 199 -20.85 -5.81 13.42
N PHE A 200 -20.65 -5.78 12.09
CA PHE A 200 -21.64 -5.19 11.18
C PHE A 200 -22.90 -6.07 11.11
N ASN A 201 -24.06 -5.54 11.47
CA ASN A 201 -25.30 -6.32 11.51
C ASN A 201 -25.88 -6.61 10.12
N LEU A 202 -25.77 -7.86 9.67
CA LEU A 202 -26.21 -8.31 8.35
C LEU A 202 -27.74 -8.29 8.16
N ALA A 203 -28.52 -8.36 9.25
CA ALA A 203 -29.99 -8.30 9.18
C ALA A 203 -30.52 -6.91 8.80
N THR A 204 -29.67 -5.88 8.85
CA THR A 204 -30.04 -4.50 8.47
C THR A 204 -29.92 -4.25 6.97
N LEU A 205 -29.36 -5.20 6.22
CA LEU A 205 -29.15 -5.07 4.78
C LEU A 205 -30.47 -5.09 4.02
N ALA A 206 -30.59 -4.25 3.00
CA ALA A 206 -31.61 -4.38 1.98
C ALA A 206 -31.19 -5.44 0.96
N ALA A 207 -32.13 -6.29 0.54
CA ALA A 207 -31.89 -7.26 -0.53
C ALA A 207 -31.43 -6.56 -1.81
N ASN A 208 -30.32 -7.05 -2.38
CA ASN A 208 -29.67 -6.49 -3.56
C ASN A 208 -29.21 -5.02 -3.40
N GLY A 209 -29.02 -4.56 -2.16
CA GLY A 209 -28.50 -3.22 -1.84
C GLY A 209 -27.04 -3.27 -1.38
N VAL A 210 -26.18 -2.46 -2.00
CA VAL A 210 -24.80 -2.29 -1.54
C VAL A 210 -24.79 -1.42 -0.28
N GLN A 211 -24.17 -1.92 0.78
CA GLN A 211 -24.02 -1.19 2.04
C GLN A 211 -22.56 -0.89 2.31
N SER A 212 -22.26 0.36 2.70
CA SER A 212 -20.92 0.74 3.16
C SER A 212 -20.70 0.30 4.59
N LEU A 213 -19.54 -0.30 4.85
CA LEU A 213 -19.13 -0.77 6.17
C LEU A 213 -18.32 0.32 6.86
N THR A 214 -18.53 0.46 8.17
CA THR A 214 -17.69 1.32 9.01
C THR A 214 -16.38 0.61 9.27
N LEU A 215 -15.26 1.31 9.07
CA LEU A 215 -13.93 0.75 9.31
C LEU A 215 -13.50 1.03 10.75
N ALA A 216 -13.17 -0.02 11.50
CA ALA A 216 -12.64 0.07 12.86
C ALA A 216 -11.15 0.45 12.84
N ALA A 217 -10.36 -0.26 12.03
CA ALA A 217 -9.01 0.14 11.63
C ALA A 217 -8.86 0.15 10.10
N ARG A 218 -7.76 0.74 9.63
CA ARG A 218 -7.49 0.89 8.19
C ARG A 218 -6.21 0.20 7.75
N ASP A 219 -5.26 -0.04 8.65
CA ASP A 219 -3.97 -0.60 8.28
C ASP A 219 -3.97 -2.11 8.53
N VAL A 220 -3.60 -2.87 7.51
CA VAL A 220 -3.41 -4.32 7.58
C VAL A 220 -1.92 -4.60 7.34
N PRO A 221 -1.24 -5.35 8.23
CA PRO A 221 0.17 -5.68 8.08
C PRO A 221 0.48 -6.47 6.80
N ALA A 222 1.76 -6.58 6.44
CA ALA A 222 2.21 -7.49 5.41
C ALA A 222 2.24 -8.95 5.92
N GLY A 223 2.11 -9.92 5.02
CA GLY A 223 2.28 -11.35 5.32
C GLY A 223 1.11 -12.00 6.06
N VAL A 224 -0.01 -11.29 6.23
CA VAL A 224 -1.21 -11.79 6.92
C VAL A 224 -2.34 -12.08 5.95
N SER A 225 -3.20 -13.04 6.31
CA SER A 225 -4.44 -13.28 5.59
C SER A 225 -5.54 -12.36 6.10
N LEU A 226 -6.15 -11.61 5.20
CA LEU A 226 -7.36 -10.85 5.48
C LEU A 226 -8.56 -11.78 5.32
N LEU A 227 -9.36 -11.89 6.37
CA LEU A 227 -10.47 -12.82 6.50
C LEU A 227 -11.77 -12.03 6.65
N ALA A 228 -12.87 -12.60 6.14
CA ALA A 228 -14.21 -12.20 6.50
C ALA A 228 -14.89 -13.33 7.26
N ARG A 229 -15.39 -13.03 8.45
CA ARG A 229 -16.20 -13.93 9.24
C ARG A 229 -17.65 -13.50 9.16
N VAL A 230 -18.50 -14.43 8.76
CA VAL A 230 -19.95 -14.26 8.73
C VAL A 230 -20.51 -15.02 9.92
N GLY A 231 -21.11 -14.29 10.86
CA GLY A 231 -21.80 -14.83 12.03
C GLY A 231 -22.95 -15.75 11.63
N GLN A 232 -23.29 -16.66 12.54
CA GLN A 232 -24.35 -17.65 12.31
C GLN A 232 -25.71 -16.97 12.07
N ALA A 233 -26.40 -17.40 11.02
CA ALA A 233 -27.79 -17.06 10.76
C ALA A 233 -28.74 -18.00 11.51
N SER A 234 -30.01 -17.62 11.71
CA SER A 234 -30.95 -18.46 12.45
C SER A 234 -31.72 -19.39 11.51
N ALA A 235 -32.49 -18.83 10.58
CA ALA A 235 -33.34 -19.55 9.65
C ALA A 235 -32.93 -19.35 8.17
N SER A 236 -32.30 -18.22 7.82
CA SER A 236 -31.90 -17.90 6.46
C SER A 236 -30.45 -17.45 6.41
N ALA A 237 -29.58 -18.26 5.82
CA ALA A 237 -28.15 -17.98 5.66
C ALA A 237 -27.82 -16.78 4.73
N GLY A 238 -28.83 -16.23 4.06
CA GLY A 238 -28.64 -15.30 2.95
C GLY A 238 -28.07 -15.98 1.70
N VAL A 239 -28.15 -15.28 0.57
CA VAL A 239 -27.72 -15.78 -0.75
C VAL A 239 -26.93 -14.71 -1.48
N GLY A 240 -25.86 -15.12 -2.16
CA GLY A 240 -25.07 -14.25 -3.03
C GLY A 240 -24.37 -13.13 -2.26
N GLY A 241 -23.81 -13.44 -1.09
CA GLY A 241 -23.03 -12.50 -0.30
C GLY A 241 -21.69 -12.18 -0.97
N VAL A 242 -21.33 -10.91 -1.01
CA VAL A 242 -20.02 -10.45 -1.49
C VAL A 242 -19.54 -9.34 -0.59
N VAL A 243 -18.27 -9.42 -0.16
CA VAL A 243 -17.56 -8.30 0.44
C VAL A 243 -16.61 -7.70 -0.59
N SER A 244 -16.61 -6.37 -0.69
CA SER A 244 -15.71 -5.61 -1.55
C SER A 244 -14.85 -4.70 -0.69
N ILE A 245 -13.54 -4.83 -0.81
CA ILE A 245 -12.58 -4.02 -0.08
C ILE A 245 -11.76 -3.24 -1.09
N ARG A 246 -11.82 -1.92 -0.95
CA ARG A 246 -11.02 -0.98 -1.72
C ARG A 246 -9.81 -0.61 -0.86
N TYR A 247 -8.61 -0.80 -1.39
CA TYR A 247 -7.37 -0.63 -0.64
C TYR A 247 -6.28 -0.04 -1.53
N ILE A 248 -5.27 0.55 -0.89
CA ILE A 248 -4.00 0.88 -1.52
C ILE A 248 -2.93 -0.05 -0.95
N GLU A 249 -2.03 -0.53 -1.81
CA GLU A 249 -0.82 -1.18 -1.34
C GLU A 249 0.08 -0.13 -0.76
N LEU A 250 0.49 -0.40 0.47
CA LEU A 250 1.52 0.34 1.14
C LEU A 250 2.82 -0.37 0.75
N PRO A 251 3.93 0.35 0.64
CA PRO A 251 5.22 -0.29 0.42
C PRO A 251 5.61 -1.16 1.60
#